data_AF-A0A7G2RPM4-F1
#
_entry.id   AF-A0A7G2RPM4-F1
#
_cell.length_a   1.000
_cell.length_b   1.000
_cell.length_c   1.000
_cell.angle_alpha   90.00
_cell.angle_beta   90.00
_cell.angle_gamma   90.00
#
_symmetry.space_group_name_H-M   'P 1'
#
loop_
_entity.id
_entity.type
_entity.pdbx_description
1 polymer ?
#
loop_
_entity_poly.entity_id
_entity_poly.type
_entity_poly.pdbx_seq_one_letter_code
_entity_poly.pdbx_strand_id
1 'polypeptide(L)'
;MRLYGFSELNGIAAGIPPWIDEGEDADDQFVYSLVSAETPTALSSKSIFVRVDNFNQTSTNAANGNKSGIIAHLPRFDGQQQTGRLFFEPKNLIYLDLDNPAPMKINSFDISFVYSDETYCTSLVGSSIVTLHIRKKGSTD
;
A
#
# COMPACT_ATOMS: atom_id res chain seq x y z
N MET A 1 -18.63 -16.16 -20.59
CA MET A 1 -19.72 -17.12 -20.26
C MET A 1 -19.06 -18.38 -19.72
N ARG A 2 -19.30 -18.64 -18.42
CA ARG A 2 -18.93 -19.77 -17.54
C ARG A 2 -17.70 -20.65 -17.85
N LEU A 3 -16.73 -20.54 -16.94
CA LEU A 3 -15.62 -21.48 -16.69
C LEU A 3 -16.20 -22.85 -16.25
N TYR A 4 -15.82 -23.93 -16.92
CA TYR A 4 -16.28 -25.28 -16.60
C TYR A 4 -15.53 -25.84 -15.37
N GLY A 5 -16.31 -26.09 -14.32
CA GLY A 5 -16.15 -27.15 -13.32
C GLY A 5 -14.74 -27.54 -12.86
N PHE A 6 -14.30 -26.94 -11.76
CA PHE A 6 -13.45 -27.64 -10.80
C PHE A 6 -14.37 -28.63 -10.05
N SER A 7 -14.34 -29.92 -10.40
CA SER A 7 -15.00 -30.94 -9.59
C SER A 7 -14.08 -31.29 -8.43
N GLU A 8 -14.51 -30.99 -7.22
CA GLU A 8 -13.87 -31.39 -5.98
C GLU A 8 -13.63 -32.91 -5.96
N LEU A 9 -12.36 -33.32 -5.95
CA LEU A 9 -11.95 -34.63 -5.49
C LEU A 9 -10.93 -34.43 -4.36
N ASN A 10 -11.42 -33.91 -3.24
CA ASN A 10 -10.83 -34.23 -1.95
C ASN A 10 -11.34 -35.62 -1.56
N GLY A 11 -10.71 -36.63 -2.13
CA GLY A 11 -11.03 -38.02 -1.87
C GLY A 11 -9.98 -38.86 -2.55
N ILE A 12 -9.31 -39.68 -1.76
CA ILE A 12 -8.40 -40.72 -2.21
C ILE A 12 -9.29 -41.73 -2.95
N ALA A 13 -9.62 -41.43 -4.20
CA ALA A 13 -10.44 -42.31 -5.04
C ALA A 13 -9.53 -43.47 -5.46
N ALA A 14 -9.67 -44.59 -4.75
CA ALA A 14 -9.17 -45.88 -5.18
C ALA A 14 -9.90 -46.25 -6.49
N GLY A 15 -9.31 -45.85 -7.62
CA GLY A 15 -9.82 -46.13 -8.95
C GLY A 15 -8.89 -45.51 -9.96
N ILE A 16 -8.37 -46.34 -10.87
CA ILE A 16 -7.55 -45.91 -12.00
C ILE A 16 -8.41 -44.91 -12.81
N PRO A 17 -7.96 -43.65 -13.00
CA PRO A 17 -8.73 -42.67 -13.77
C PRO A 17 -8.96 -43.18 -15.20
N PRO A 18 -10.11 -42.87 -15.82
CA PRO A 18 -10.61 -43.50 -17.05
C PRO A 18 -9.81 -43.20 -18.33
N TRP A 19 -8.63 -42.60 -18.21
CA TRP A 19 -7.74 -42.23 -19.30
C TRP A 19 -6.38 -42.96 -19.25
N ILE A 20 -6.15 -43.79 -18.23
CA ILE A 20 -4.95 -44.63 -18.11
C ILE A 20 -5.24 -45.96 -18.84
N ASP A 21 -4.36 -46.31 -19.78
CA ASP A 21 -4.34 -47.61 -20.46
C ASP A 21 -3.86 -48.68 -19.46
N GLU A 22 -4.48 -49.86 -19.43
CA GLU A 22 -4.27 -50.92 -18.42
C GLU A 22 -2.92 -51.68 -18.59
N GLY A 23 -1.85 -50.96 -18.96
CA GLY A 23 -0.55 -51.53 -19.32
C GLY A 23 0.66 -50.89 -18.65
N GLU A 24 0.49 -49.99 -17.69
CA GLU A 24 1.60 -49.31 -17.00
C GLU A 24 1.84 -49.91 -15.62
N ASP A 25 3.08 -50.37 -15.38
CA ASP A 25 3.52 -51.03 -14.14
C ASP A 25 3.19 -50.15 -12.90
N ALA A 26 2.69 -50.78 -11.84
CA ALA A 26 2.20 -50.12 -10.62
C ALA A 26 3.24 -49.29 -9.83
N ASP A 27 4.48 -49.26 -10.31
CA ASP A 27 5.60 -48.54 -9.72
C ASP A 27 5.80 -47.14 -10.33
N ASP A 28 5.11 -46.78 -11.43
CA ASP A 28 5.17 -45.43 -11.99
C ASP A 28 4.05 -44.53 -11.42
N GLN A 29 4.24 -44.10 -10.17
CA GLN A 29 3.36 -43.10 -9.57
C GLN A 29 3.62 -41.73 -10.21
N PHE A 30 2.71 -41.30 -11.09
CA PHE A 30 2.68 -39.91 -11.57
C PHE A 30 2.40 -38.94 -10.42
N VAL A 31 3.47 -38.41 -9.82
CA VAL A 31 3.42 -37.37 -8.80
C VAL A 31 3.27 -36.01 -9.49
N TYR A 32 2.06 -35.46 -9.51
CA TYR A 32 1.83 -34.09 -9.96
C TYR A 32 2.21 -33.10 -8.85
N SER A 33 3.22 -32.28 -9.10
CA SER A 33 3.59 -31.16 -8.22
C SER A 33 3.08 -29.85 -8.82
N LEU A 34 2.14 -29.21 -8.13
CA LEU A 34 1.65 -27.88 -8.49
C LEU A 34 2.66 -26.84 -8.00
N VAL A 35 3.64 -26.53 -8.84
CA VAL A 35 4.56 -25.40 -8.63
C VAL A 35 3.96 -24.16 -9.29
N SER A 36 3.85 -23.05 -8.55
CA SER A 36 3.42 -21.80 -9.15
C SER A 36 4.46 -21.34 -10.17
N ALA A 37 4.05 -21.10 -11.41
CA ALA A 37 4.93 -20.63 -12.47
C ALA A 37 5.50 -19.22 -12.19
N GLU A 38 4.81 -18.43 -11.36
CA GLU A 38 5.23 -17.09 -10.98
C GLU A 38 5.20 -16.89 -9.47
N THR A 39 6.17 -16.13 -8.96
CA THR A 39 6.18 -15.70 -7.58
C THR A 39 5.08 -14.64 -7.37
N PRO A 40 4.17 -14.82 -6.41
CA PRO A 40 3.15 -13.81 -6.14
C PRO A 40 3.84 -12.53 -5.65
N THR A 41 3.54 -11.40 -6.31
CA THR A 41 4.02 -10.11 -5.86
C THR A 41 3.34 -9.73 -4.55
N ALA A 42 4.09 -9.65 -3.46
CA ALA A 42 3.59 -9.19 -2.17
C ALA A 42 3.23 -7.70 -2.26
N LEU A 43 1.92 -7.42 -2.39
CA LEU A 43 1.40 -6.05 -2.40
C LEU A 43 1.24 -5.56 -0.96
N SER A 44 1.95 -4.50 -0.60
CA SER A 44 1.70 -3.81 0.67
C SER A 44 0.29 -3.22 0.67
N SER A 45 -0.57 -3.70 1.56
CA SER A 45 -1.93 -3.19 1.80
C SER A 45 -1.97 -1.90 2.62
N LYS A 46 -0.80 -1.39 3.03
CA LYS A 46 -0.69 -0.24 3.92
C LYS A 46 -1.02 1.07 3.18
N SER A 47 -1.81 1.91 3.82
CA SER A 47 -2.03 3.30 3.39
C SER A 47 -0.77 4.14 3.56
N ILE A 48 -0.58 5.10 2.67
CA ILE A 48 0.58 5.99 2.67
C ILE A 48 0.15 7.36 3.15
N PHE A 49 1.04 8.03 3.88
CA PHE A 49 0.83 9.34 4.45
C PHE A 49 2.01 10.25 4.12
N VAL A 50 1.73 11.54 3.99
CA VAL A 50 2.74 12.59 3.86
C VAL A 50 2.99 13.17 5.24
N ARG A 51 4.24 13.09 5.69
CA ARG A 51 4.73 13.65 6.94
C ARG A 51 5.61 14.85 6.63
N VAL A 52 5.39 15.94 7.36
CA VAL A 52 6.31 17.06 7.35
C VAL A 52 7.19 16.96 8.59
N ASP A 53 8.48 16.90 8.34
CA ASP A 53 9.50 16.82 9.37
C ASP A 53 9.95 18.24 9.74
N ASN A 54 10.33 18.42 11.01
CA ASN A 54 10.94 19.65 11.51
C ASN A 54 10.02 20.89 11.57
N PHE A 55 8.70 20.70 11.77
CA PHE A 55 7.76 21.76 12.12
C PHE A 55 7.21 21.63 13.56
N ASN A 56 6.63 22.72 14.05
CA ASN A 56 6.18 22.85 15.44
C ASN A 56 4.80 22.23 15.73
N GLN A 57 4.11 21.70 14.72
CA GLN A 57 2.80 21.07 14.92
C GLN A 57 2.82 20.00 16.01
N THR A 58 1.83 20.04 16.90
CA THR A 58 1.64 19.09 18.00
C THR A 58 0.41 18.24 17.71
N SER A 59 0.55 17.23 16.85
CA SER A 59 -0.43 16.16 16.72
C SER A 59 0.12 14.86 17.30
N THR A 60 -0.77 13.97 17.71
CA THR A 60 -0.41 12.66 18.26
C THR A 60 -1.01 11.59 17.37
N ASN A 61 -0.20 10.60 16.97
CA ASN A 61 -0.67 9.45 16.22
C ASN A 61 -1.40 8.50 17.17
N ALA A 62 -2.67 8.23 16.93
CA ALA A 62 -3.47 7.33 17.76
C ALA A 62 -3.03 5.86 17.66
N ALA A 63 -2.33 5.46 16.59
CA ALA A 63 -1.85 4.08 16.42
C ALA A 63 -0.65 3.77 17.34
N ASN A 64 0.27 4.73 17.49
CA ASN A 64 1.54 4.51 18.21
C ASN A 64 1.67 5.36 19.49
N GLY A 65 0.78 6.33 19.71
CA GLY A 65 0.81 7.26 20.85
C GLY A 65 1.91 8.33 20.77
N ASN A 66 2.73 8.32 19.72
CA ASN A 66 3.83 9.26 19.53
C ASN A 66 3.37 10.57 18.89
N LYS A 67 4.19 11.62 19.04
CA LYS A 67 4.01 12.87 18.30
C LYS A 67 4.09 12.58 16.80
N SER A 68 3.08 13.05 16.05
CA SER A 68 2.97 12.88 14.61
C SER A 68 3.20 14.18 13.87
N GLY A 69 3.73 14.06 12.65
CA GLY A 69 3.86 15.15 11.69
C GLY A 69 3.03 14.95 10.42
N ILE A 70 2.07 14.02 10.44
CA ILE A 70 1.29 13.65 9.25
C ILE A 70 0.31 14.76 8.90
N ILE A 71 0.32 15.20 7.64
CA ILE A 71 -0.50 16.31 7.13
C ILE A 71 -1.50 15.88 6.06
N ALA A 72 -1.26 14.75 5.39
CA ALA A 72 -2.12 14.28 4.30
C ALA A 72 -2.07 12.76 4.19
N HIS A 73 -3.18 12.20 3.72
CA HIS A 73 -3.32 10.80 3.39
C HIS A 73 -3.31 10.62 1.87
N LEU A 74 -2.54 9.66 1.39
CA LEU A 74 -2.49 9.25 -0.01
C LEU A 74 -3.12 7.86 -0.12
N PRO A 75 -4.37 7.75 -0.61
CA PRO A 75 -4.99 6.46 -0.81
C PRO A 75 -4.24 5.69 -1.90
N ARG A 76 -4.07 4.38 -1.68
CA ARG A 76 -3.52 3.48 -2.69
C ARG A 76 -4.55 3.18 -3.78
N PHE A 77 -4.06 2.67 -4.91
CA PHE A 77 -4.93 2.06 -5.92
C PHE A 77 -5.68 0.85 -5.35
N ASP A 78 -6.99 0.81 -5.61
CA ASP A 78 -7.81 -0.36 -5.39
C ASP A 78 -7.55 -1.38 -6.51
N GLY A 79 -6.87 -2.48 -6.16
CA GLY A 79 -6.90 -3.82 -6.78
C GLY A 79 -6.48 -4.02 -8.25
N GLN A 80 -6.64 -3.04 -9.13
CA GLN A 80 -6.63 -3.26 -10.59
C GLN A 80 -5.44 -2.61 -11.30
N GLN A 81 -4.81 -1.59 -10.71
CA GLN A 81 -3.66 -0.91 -11.30
C GLN A 81 -2.56 -0.75 -10.25
N GLN A 82 -1.45 -1.46 -10.45
CA GLN A 82 -0.29 -1.46 -9.53
C GLN A 82 0.74 -0.38 -9.88
N THR A 83 0.67 0.18 -11.08
CA THR A 83 1.67 1.12 -11.61
C THR A 83 0.98 2.30 -12.26
N GLY A 84 1.60 3.48 -12.13
CA GLY A 84 1.06 4.71 -12.70
C GLY A 84 1.36 5.92 -11.83
N ARG A 85 1.13 7.10 -12.41
CA ARG A 85 1.28 8.36 -11.69
C ARG A 85 0.09 8.52 -10.76
N LEU A 86 0.37 8.61 -9.46
CA LEU A 86 -0.63 8.99 -8.47
C LEU A 86 -0.74 10.52 -8.47
N PHE A 87 -1.92 11.02 -8.82
CA PHE A 87 -2.27 12.43 -8.67
C PHE A 87 -3.44 12.52 -7.71
N PHE A 88 -3.23 13.23 -6.60
CA PHE A 88 -4.25 13.44 -5.60
C PHE A 88 -4.28 14.92 -5.24
N GLU A 89 -5.40 15.56 -5.56
CA GLU A 89 -5.68 16.93 -5.17
C GLU A 89 -6.78 16.94 -4.12
N PRO A 90 -6.54 17.54 -2.94
CA PRO A 90 -7.57 17.63 -1.93
C PRO A 90 -8.70 18.54 -2.42
N LYS A 91 -9.95 18.03 -2.38
CA LYS A 91 -11.14 18.81 -2.76
C LYS A 91 -11.28 20.13 -1.97
N ASN A 92 -10.82 20.12 -0.71
CA ASN A 92 -10.82 21.27 0.18
C ASN A 92 -9.42 21.48 0.73
N LEU A 93 -8.92 22.72 0.66
CA LEU A 93 -7.66 23.11 1.30
C LEU A 93 -7.89 23.28 2.80
N ILE A 94 -7.35 22.37 3.60
CA ILE A 94 -7.37 22.42 5.06
C ILE A 94 -6.01 22.93 5.52
N TYR A 95 -6.01 23.91 6.41
CA TYR A 95 -4.79 24.48 6.98
C TYR A 95 -4.56 23.94 8.37
N LEU A 96 -3.35 23.45 8.62
CA LEU A 96 -2.89 23.08 9.95
C LEU A 96 -2.27 24.31 10.63
N ASP A 97 -2.65 24.54 11.87
CA ASP A 97 -2.00 25.54 12.70
C ASP A 97 -0.70 24.98 13.27
N LEU A 98 0.37 25.75 13.13
CA LEU A 98 1.71 25.37 13.58
C LEU A 98 2.01 25.83 15.00
N ASP A 99 1.09 26.56 15.63
CA ASP A 99 1.20 27.09 17.00
C ASP A 99 2.55 27.80 17.26
N ASN A 100 2.95 28.66 16.32
CA ASN A 100 4.23 29.36 16.41
C ASN A 100 4.12 30.61 17.30
N PRO A 101 4.85 30.70 18.43
CA PRO A 101 4.77 31.87 19.32
C PRO A 101 5.47 33.11 18.75
N ALA A 102 6.36 32.93 17.77
CA ALA A 102 7.12 33.98 17.13
C ALA A 102 7.11 33.81 15.60
N PRO A 103 7.50 34.84 14.81
CA PRO A 103 7.61 34.73 13.36
C PRO A 103 8.57 33.60 12.97
N MET A 104 8.07 32.64 12.20
CA MET A 104 8.85 31.48 11.78
C MET A 104 9.65 31.79 10.51
N LYS A 105 10.98 31.68 10.58
CA LYS A 105 11.86 31.73 9.40
C LYS A 105 12.18 30.31 8.98
N ILE A 106 11.70 29.90 7.81
CA ILE A 106 11.95 28.56 7.26
C ILE A 106 13.14 28.66 6.31
N ASN A 107 14.26 28.03 6.68
CA ASN A 107 15.43 27.92 5.80
C ASN A 107 15.37 26.64 4.97
N SER A 108 14.94 25.55 5.60
CA SER A 108 14.77 24.24 4.99
C SER A 108 13.70 23.48 5.76
N PHE A 109 13.00 22.60 5.07
CA PHE A 109 12.10 21.64 5.67
C PHE A 109 12.11 20.35 4.86
N ASP A 110 11.78 19.26 5.51
CA ASP A 110 11.86 17.92 4.94
C ASP A 110 10.45 17.31 4.86
N ILE A 111 10.21 16.58 3.76
CA ILE A 111 8.96 15.86 3.53
C ILE A 111 9.28 14.39 3.39
N SER A 112 8.55 13.56 4.13
CA SER A 112 8.72 12.12 4.16
C SER A 112 7.40 11.40 3.87
N PHE A 113 7.48 10.31 3.10
CA PHE A 113 6.35 9.41 2.93
C PHE A 113 6.45 8.30 3.97
N VAL A 114 5.38 8.08 4.74
CA VAL A 114 5.35 7.12 5.83
C VAL A 114 4.08 6.27 5.78
N TYR A 115 4.09 5.12 6.46
CA TYR A 115 2.89 4.34 6.74
C TYR A 115 2.21 4.84 8.04
N SER A 116 1.10 4.21 8.42
CA SER A 116 0.34 4.56 9.63
C SER A 116 1.14 4.45 10.94
N ASP A 117 2.18 3.63 10.96
CA ASP A 117 3.11 3.43 12.08
C ASP A 117 4.29 4.41 12.06
N GLU A 118 4.27 5.41 11.17
CA GLU A 118 5.32 6.40 10.93
C GLU A 118 6.66 5.84 10.43
N THR A 119 6.67 4.58 9.98
CA THR A 119 7.83 4.00 9.28
C THR A 119 7.88 4.49 7.84
N TYR A 120 9.08 4.65 7.28
CA TYR A 120 9.25 5.12 5.90
C TYR A 120 8.57 4.20 4.90
N CYS A 121 7.90 4.80 3.91
CA CYS A 121 7.24 4.08 2.84
C CYS A 121 8.28 3.48 1.87
N THR A 122 8.24 2.17 1.70
CA THR A 122 9.07 1.41 0.76
C THR A 122 8.34 1.04 -0.53
N SER A 123 7.03 1.22 -0.58
CA SER A 123 6.20 0.84 -1.73
C SER A 123 6.14 1.91 -2.83
N LEU A 124 6.56 3.15 -2.54
CA LEU A 124 6.69 4.19 -3.55
C LEU A 124 8.09 4.14 -4.17
N VAL A 125 8.13 4.08 -5.49
CA VAL A 125 9.38 4.09 -6.28
C VAL A 125 9.30 5.20 -7.31
N GLY A 126 10.41 5.93 -7.51
CA GLY A 126 10.52 7.02 -8.47
C GLY A 126 10.48 8.40 -7.84
N SER A 127 10.13 9.41 -8.64
CA SER A 127 10.08 10.81 -8.22
C SER A 127 8.66 11.22 -7.84
N SER A 128 8.52 11.82 -6.66
CA SER A 128 7.25 12.36 -6.15
C SER A 128 7.33 13.87 -6.06
N ILE A 129 6.21 14.56 -6.32
CA ILE A 129 6.07 16.00 -6.17
C ILE A 129 4.99 16.26 -5.12
N VAL A 130 5.30 17.07 -4.11
CA VAL A 130 4.37 17.50 -3.07
C VAL A 130 4.30 19.01 -3.11
N THR A 131 3.09 19.56 -3.22
CA THR A 131 2.84 21.00 -3.19
C THR A 131 2.16 21.35 -1.88
N LEU A 132 2.83 22.17 -1.07
CA LEU A 132 2.30 22.68 0.19
C LEU A 132 1.86 24.14 0.01
N HIS A 133 0.69 24.47 0.55
CA HIS A 133 0.24 25.86 0.59
C HIS A 133 0.48 26.43 1.99
N ILE A 134 1.39 27.42 2.07
CA ILE A 134 1.76 28.06 3.33
C ILE A 134 1.13 29.46 3.36
N ARG A 135 0.41 29.77 4.44
CA ARG A 135 -0.20 31.08 4.65
C ARG A 135 -0.12 31.52 6.09
N LYS A 136 -0.30 32.82 6.33
CA LYS A 136 -0.44 33.37 7.69
C LYS A 136 -1.81 33.01 8.26
N LYS A 137 -1.85 32.59 9.53
CA LYS A 137 -3.12 32.34 10.22
C LYS A 137 -3.96 33.61 10.23
N GLY A 138 -5.20 33.51 9.73
CA GLY A 138 -6.15 34.62 9.68
C GLY A 138 -5.97 35.61 8.52
N SER A 139 -5.05 35.37 7.58
CA SER A 139 -5.14 36.09 6.29
C SER A 139 -6.29 35.51 5.47
N THR A 140 -7.16 36.38 4.96
CA THR A 140 -8.20 36.01 3.99
C THR A 140 -7.62 36.32 2.62
N ASP A 141 -6.77 35.43 2.13
CA ASP A 141 -6.35 35.38 0.73
C ASP A 141 -6.97 34.15 0.09
#